data_AF-A0A7C4C3W0-F1
#
_entry.id   AF-A0A7C4C3W0-F1
#
_cell.length_a   1.000
_cell.length_b   1.000
_cell.length_c   1.000
_cell.angle_alpha   90.00
_cell.angle_beta   90.00
_cell.angle_gamma   90.00
#
_symmetry.space_group_name_H-M   'P 1'
#
loop_
_entity.id
_entity.type
_entity.pdbx_description
1 polymer ?
#
loop_
_entity_poly.entity_id
_entity_poly.type
_entity_poly.pdbx_seq_one_letter_code
_entity_poly.pdbx_strand_id
1 'polypeptide(L)' 'MVRESSDVEAIGRRIWNNRVIEHDIGEAVIKCMGRKSTCIIVFAEENNSEVLGVTALENLSLEVDLIAKQLRELKQY' A
#
# COMPACT_ATOMS: atom_id res chain seq x y z
N MET A 1 2.55 -1.66 -8.86
CA MET A 1 3.26 -2.18 -7.67
C MET A 1 2.33 -3.18 -6.98
N VAL A 2 2.86 -4.32 -6.50
CA VAL A 2 2.18 -5.64 -6.39
C VAL A 2 2.20 -6.36 -7.74
N ARG A 3 2.67 -7.60 -7.75
CA ARG A 3 2.64 -8.50 -8.92
C ARG A 3 2.01 -9.87 -8.61
N GLU A 4 1.92 -10.23 -7.33
CA GLU A 4 1.34 -11.49 -6.86
C GLU A 4 0.64 -11.25 -5.51
N SER A 5 -0.59 -11.73 -5.37
CA SER A 5 -1.40 -11.79 -4.14
C SER A 5 -1.86 -13.23 -3.97
N SER A 6 -1.72 -13.80 -2.77
CA SER A 6 -2.01 -15.23 -2.57
C SER A 6 -3.39 -15.52 -1.98
N ASP A 7 -4.04 -14.56 -1.30
CA ASP A 7 -5.35 -14.78 -0.70
C ASP A 7 -6.14 -13.46 -0.68
N VAL A 8 -7.31 -13.45 -1.34
CA VAL A 8 -8.19 -12.28 -1.48
C VAL A 8 -9.55 -12.61 -0.89
N GLU A 9 -10.01 -11.81 0.06
CA GLU A 9 -11.36 -11.92 0.63
C GLU A 9 -12.02 -10.53 0.69
N ALA A 10 -13.33 -10.47 0.50
CA ALA A 10 -14.07 -9.22 0.67
C ALA A 10 -14.25 -8.94 2.18
N ILE A 11 -13.38 -8.14 2.80
CA ILE A 11 -13.37 -7.98 4.28
C ILE A 11 -13.59 -6.55 4.80
N GLY A 12 -13.91 -5.54 3.98
CA GLY A 12 -14.08 -4.20 4.55
C GLY A 12 -14.71 -3.11 3.71
N ARG A 13 -15.24 -2.10 4.43
CA ARG A 13 -15.69 -0.82 3.86
C ARG A 13 -14.70 0.27 4.23
N ARG A 14 -14.37 1.14 3.27
CA ARG A 14 -13.63 2.37 3.54
C ARG A 14 -14.42 3.59 3.04
N ILE A 15 -14.27 4.69 3.76
CA ILE A 15 -14.90 5.96 3.37
C ILE A 15 -13.86 6.77 2.59
N TRP A 16 -14.21 7.15 1.36
CA TRP A 16 -13.41 8.03 0.51
C TRP A 16 -14.32 9.14 -0.03
N ASN A 17 -13.89 10.41 0.06
CA ASN A 17 -14.67 11.58 -0.40
C ASN A 17 -16.14 11.57 0.06
N ASN A 18 -16.40 11.35 1.35
CA ASN A 18 -17.75 11.25 1.93
C ASN A 18 -18.64 10.14 1.33
N ARG A 19 -18.07 9.19 0.59
CA ARG A 19 -18.76 8.00 0.09
C ARG A 19 -18.22 6.78 0.78
N VAL A 20 -19.11 5.90 1.20
CA VAL A 20 -18.75 4.54 1.61
C VAL A 20 -18.50 3.76 0.34
N ILE A 21 -17.28 3.28 0.16
CA ILE A 21 -16.89 2.41 -0.95
C ILE A 21 -16.49 1.06 -0.33
N GLU A 22 -17.05 -0.01 -0.88
CA GLU A 22 -16.65 -1.37 -0.52
C GLU A 22 -15.48 -1.78 -1.40
N HIS A 23 -14.45 -2.36 -0.79
CA HIS A 23 -13.29 -2.85 -1.53
C HIS A 23 -12.93 -4.24 -1.03
N ASP A 24 -12.45 -5.07 -1.95
CA ASP A 24 -11.80 -6.32 -1.60
C ASP A 24 -10.48 -6.02 -0.88
N ILE A 25 -10.17 -6.85 0.11
CA ILE A 25 -8.97 -6.74 0.92
C ILE A 25 -8.22 -8.06 0.80
N GLY A 26 -6.89 -8.02 0.75
CA GLY A 26 -6.14 -9.28 0.75
C GLY A 26 -4.72 -9.10 1.21
N GLU A 27 -4.05 -10.23 1.37
CA GLU A 27 -2.65 -10.27 1.71
C GLU A 27 -1.83 -10.35 0.43
N ALA A 28 -0.90 -9.42 0.28
CA ALA A 28 -0.02 -9.37 -0.87
C ALA A 28 1.41 -9.07 -0.46
N VAL A 29 2.34 -9.57 -1.27
CA VAL A 29 3.73 -9.20 -1.12
C VAL A 29 4.03 -7.97 -1.95
N ILE A 30 4.40 -6.88 -1.27
CA ILE A 30 4.81 -5.63 -1.90
C ILE A 30 6.33 -5.61 -2.07
N LYS A 31 6.80 -5.08 -3.20
CA LYS A 31 8.22 -4.82 -3.47
C LYS A 31 8.41 -3.38 -3.93
N CYS A 32 9.29 -2.65 -3.26
CA CYS A 32 9.63 -1.27 -3.58
C CYS A 32 11.09 -0.98 -3.20
N MET A 33 11.83 -0.25 -4.04
CA MET A 33 13.24 0.13 -3.79
C MET A 33 14.12 -1.03 -3.26
N GLY A 34 14.00 -2.20 -3.88
CA GLY A 34 14.77 -3.40 -3.50
C GLY A 34 14.28 -4.14 -2.25
N ARG A 35 13.34 -3.58 -1.49
CA ARG A 35 12.77 -4.16 -0.27
C ARG A 35 11.48 -4.92 -0.55
N LYS A 36 11.18 -5.92 0.28
CA LYS A 36 10.01 -6.81 0.15
C LYS A 36 9.36 -6.97 1.52
N SER A 37 8.04 -6.84 1.58
CA SER A 37 7.28 -7.12 2.80
C SER A 37 5.87 -7.61 2.47
N THR A 38 5.25 -8.33 3.38
CA THR A 38 3.86 -8.77 3.25
C THR A 38 2.95 -7.74 3.91
N CYS A 39 1.86 -7.37 3.24
CA CYS A 39 0.95 -6.34 3.70
C CYS A 39 -0.50 -6.70 3.37
N ILE A 40 -1.41 -6.26 4.24
CA ILE A 40 -2.83 -6.15 3.89
C ILE A 40 -2.97 -4.99 2.89
N ILE A 41 -3.56 -5.27 1.73
CA ILE A 41 -3.80 -4.30 0.68
C ILE A 41 -5.30 -4.16 0.41
N VAL A 42 -5.68 -2.98 -0.09
CA VAL A 42 -7.03 -2.72 -0.61
C VAL A 42 -6.95 -2.82 -2.13
N PHE A 43 -7.74 -3.68 -2.73
CA PHE A 43 -7.82 -3.79 -4.18
C PHE A 43 -8.66 -2.64 -4.73
N ALA A 44 -8.01 -1.80 -5.53
CA ALA A 44 -8.64 -0.68 -6.20
C ALA A 44 -9.15 -1.10 -7.59
N GLU A 45 -10.04 -0.30 -8.17
CA GLU A 45 -10.48 -0.51 -9.56
C GLU A 45 -9.34 -0.16 -10.54
N GLU A 46 -9.42 -0.68 -11.77
CA GLU A 46 -8.36 -0.61 -12.79
C GLU A 46 -7.89 0.82 -13.13
N ASN A 47 -8.70 1.84 -12.86
CA ASN A 47 -8.39 3.25 -13.12
C ASN A 47 -7.98 4.05 -11.88
N ASN A 48 -7.84 3.42 -10.71
CA ASN A 48 -7.38 4.11 -9.51
C ASN A 48 -5.84 4.22 -9.49
N SER A 49 -5.35 5.36 -9.01
CA SER A 49 -3.92 5.52 -8.74
C SER A 49 -3.46 4.51 -7.69
N GLU A 50 -2.33 3.85 -7.94
CA GLU A 50 -1.67 3.05 -6.92
C GLU A 50 -1.17 3.95 -5.78
N VAL A 51 -1.45 3.57 -4.54
CA VAL A 51 -1.05 4.33 -3.35
C VAL A 51 -0.32 3.43 -2.37
N LEU A 52 0.78 3.94 -1.84
CA LEU A 52 1.48 3.37 -0.69
C LEU A 52 0.96 3.98 0.60
N GLY A 53 0.24 3.17 1.39
CA GLY A 53 -0.20 3.58 2.73
C GLY A 53 0.95 3.60 3.75
N VAL A 54 0.71 4.25 4.89
CA VAL A 54 1.67 4.35 6.00
C VAL A 54 2.17 2.98 6.46
N THR A 55 1.26 2.02 6.65
CA THR A 55 1.62 0.64 7.05
C THR A 55 2.59 -0.02 6.07
N ALA A 56 2.42 0.21 4.77
CA ALA A 56 3.31 -0.34 3.76
C ALA A 56 4.69 0.34 3.79
N LEU A 57 4.75 1.65 4.04
CA LEU A 57 6.01 2.39 4.20
C LEU A 57 6.78 1.92 5.44
N GLU A 58 6.10 1.74 6.57
CA GLU A 58 6.67 1.20 7.82
C GLU A 58 7.25 -0.20 7.59
N ASN A 59 6.46 -1.09 7.01
CA ASN A 59 6.86 -2.46 6.70
C ASN A 59 8.04 -2.55 5.72
N LEU A 60 8.21 -1.53 4.87
CA LEU A 60 9.33 -1.42 3.94
C LEU A 60 10.48 -0.56 4.49
N SER A 61 10.41 -0.03 5.71
CA SER A 61 11.43 0.90 6.24
C SER A 61 11.73 2.05 5.25
N LEU A 62 10.67 2.64 4.70
CA LEU A 62 10.72 3.79 3.81
C LEU A 62 10.04 5.00 4.46
N GLU A 63 10.47 6.19 4.07
CA GLU A 63 9.83 7.45 4.44
C GLU A 63 9.64 8.34 3.20
N VAL A 64 8.76 9.33 3.31
CA VAL A 64 8.50 10.30 2.24
C VAL A 64 9.30 11.57 2.50
N ASP A 65 10.15 11.95 1.56
CA ASP A 65 10.70 13.30 1.50
C ASP A 65 9.62 14.24 0.97
N LEU A 66 9.04 15.08 1.84
CA LEU A 66 7.95 15.99 1.45
C LEU A 66 8.39 17.12 0.52
N ILE A 67 9.67 17.47 0.52
CA ILE A 67 10.22 18.55 -0.31
C ILE A 67 10.48 18.01 -1.72
N ALA A 68 11.20 16.89 -1.81
CA ALA A 68 11.49 16.23 -3.08
C ALA A 68 10.28 15.46 -3.64
N LYS A 69 9.26 15.19 -2.81
CA LYS A 69 8.11 14.33 -3.12
C LYS A 69 8.53 12.94 -3.59
N GLN A 70 9.54 12.38 -2.94
CA GLN A 70 10.14 11.08 -3.29
C GLN A 70 10.22 10.18 -2.07
N LEU A 71 10.24 8.86 -2.31
CA LEU A 71 10.53 7.88 -1.26
C LEU A 71 12.03 7.84 -1.00
N ARG A 72 12.39 7.69 0.27
CA ARG A 72 13.77 7.45 0.69
C ARG A 72 13.81 6.37 1.76
N GLU A 73 14.98 5.76 1.92
CA GLU A 73 15.22 4.75 2.93
C GLU A 73 15.21 5.38 4.33
N LEU A 74 14.52 4.74 5.27
CA LEU A 74 14.54 5.16 6.67
C LEU A 74 15.96 4.95 7.22
N LYS A 75 16.63 6.03 7.64
CA LYS A 75 17.92 5.93 8.32
C LYS A 75 17.69 5.47 9.76
N GLN A 76 18.18 4.28 10.10
CA GLN A 76 18.27 3.84 11.50
C GLN A 76 19.50 4.48 12.15
N TYR A 77 19.32 5.12 13.31
CA TYR A 77 20.38 5.74 14.11
C TYR A 77 21.04 4.73 15.03
#